data_AF-A0A091KN22-F1
#
_entry.id   AF-A0A091KN22-F1
#
_cell.length_a   1.000
_cell.length_b   1.000
_cell.length_c   1.000
_cell.angle_alpha   90.00
_cell.angle_beta   90.00
_cell.angle_gamma   90.00
#
_symmetry.space_group_name_H-M   'P 1'
#
loop_
_entity.id
_entity.type
_entity.pdbx_description
1 polymer ?
#
loop_
_entity_poly.entity_id
_entity_poly.type
_entity_poly.pdbx_seq_one_letter_code
_entity_poly.pdbx_strand_id
1 'polypeptide(L)'
;MALLPPEVSSRIFSDLDVESLCHAAATCKGWHRVIESDDRLWRHHCLSARAAFSCLFFHQITLLRNYWKSKVKQEWLSGKYSNIPSQNSLPEKSMYPMDVDTWGEILEAELER
;
A
#
# COMPACT_ATOMS: atom_id res chain seq x y z
N MET A 1 -9.21 38.87 21.64
CA MET A 1 -8.98 37.41 21.54
C MET A 1 -7.57 37.16 22.04
N ALA A 2 -7.40 36.39 23.11
CA ALA A 2 -6.08 36.09 23.66
C ALA A 2 -5.32 35.23 22.65
N LEU A 3 -4.27 35.80 22.05
CA LEU A 3 -3.37 35.08 21.17
C LEU A 3 -2.40 34.32 22.05
N LEU A 4 -2.46 32.98 22.00
CA LEU A 4 -1.36 32.15 22.48
C LEU A 4 -0.07 32.60 21.75
N PRO A 5 1.10 32.49 22.40
CA PRO A 5 2.36 32.71 21.72
C PRO A 5 2.44 31.84 20.45
N PRO A 6 2.96 32.37 19.33
CA PRO A 6 3.04 31.65 18.05
C PRO A 6 3.69 30.27 18.18
N GLU A 7 4.66 30.14 19.07
CA GLU A 7 5.39 28.90 19.35
C GLU A 7 4.50 27.83 19.99
N VAL A 8 3.58 28.26 20.86
CA VAL A 8 2.60 27.36 21.51
C VAL A 8 1.53 26.94 20.50
N SER A 9 1.05 27.88 19.69
CA SER A 9 0.10 27.58 18.61
C SER A 9 0.67 26.62 17.57
N SER A 10 1.91 26.85 17.12
CA SER A 10 2.64 25.97 16.18
C SER A 10 2.73 24.54 16.72
N ARG A 11 3.02 24.36 18.01
CA ARG A 11 3.10 23.05 18.65
C ARG A 11 1.75 22.33 18.76
N ILE A 12 0.66 23.07 18.99
CA ILE A 12 -0.70 22.49 18.98
C ILE A 12 -1.06 22.05 17.56
N PHE A 13 -0.77 22.89 16.57
CA PHE A 13 -1.09 22.61 15.18
C PHE A 13 -0.26 21.46 14.61
N SER A 14 0.98 21.23 15.06
CA SER A 14 1.80 20.11 14.60
C SER A 14 1.24 18.73 14.96
N ASP A 15 0.38 18.65 15.99
CA ASP A 15 -0.23 17.41 16.44
C ASP A 15 -1.57 17.10 15.72
N LEU A 16 -2.07 18.03 14.89
CA LEU A 16 -3.30 17.88 14.13
C LEU A 16 -3.04 17.21 12.78
N ASP A 17 -4.01 16.45 12.27
CA ASP A 17 -3.99 15.96 10.91
C ASP A 17 -4.36 17.08 9.90
N VAL A 18 -4.13 16.83 8.61
CA VAL A 18 -4.33 17.82 7.54
C VAL A 18 -5.78 18.31 7.49
N GLU A 19 -6.77 17.46 7.77
CA GLU A 19 -8.18 17.86 7.75
C GLU A 19 -8.50 18.79 8.91
N SER A 20 -8.05 18.44 10.13
CA SER A 20 -8.21 19.29 11.31
C SER A 20 -7.50 20.64 11.17
N LEU A 21 -6.35 20.68 10.50
CA LEU A 21 -5.62 21.92 10.19
C LEU A 21 -6.40 22.83 9.24
N CYS A 22 -7.01 22.28 8.19
CA CYS A 22 -7.86 23.03 7.28
C CYS A 22 -9.07 23.64 7.99
N HIS A 23 -9.72 22.87 8.87
CA HIS A 23 -10.82 23.38 9.70
C HIS A 23 -10.34 24.49 10.66
N ALA A 24 -9.20 24.30 11.34
CA ALA A 24 -8.60 25.28 12.23
C ALA A 24 -8.26 26.59 11.51
N ALA A 25 -7.66 26.52 10.32
CA ALA A 25 -7.32 27.68 9.48
C ALA A 25 -8.56 28.45 9.00
N ALA A 26 -9.72 27.79 8.90
CA ALA A 26 -10.99 28.43 8.52
C ALA A 26 -11.70 29.13 9.70
N THR A 27 -11.30 28.86 10.96
CA THR A 27 -12.00 29.42 12.15
C THR A 27 -11.75 30.90 12.37
N CYS A 28 -10.51 31.37 12.21
CA CYS A 28 -10.17 32.78 12.39
C CYS A 28 -8.87 33.19 11.66
N LYS A 29 -8.76 34.49 11.33
CA LYS A 29 -7.61 35.06 10.59
C LYS A 29 -6.27 34.89 11.31
N GLY A 30 -6.27 34.87 12.65
CA GLY A 30 -5.05 34.68 13.44
C GLY A 30 -4.48 33.28 13.27
N TRP A 31 -5.33 32.26 13.36
CA TRP A 31 -4.94 30.87 13.17
C TRP A 31 -4.59 30.58 11.72
N HIS A 32 -5.37 31.13 10.78
CA HIS A 32 -5.03 31.08 9.36
C HIS A 32 -3.60 31.55 9.10
N ARG A 33 -3.23 32.72 9.64
CA ARG A 33 -1.90 33.29 9.45
C ARG A 33 -0.80 32.44 10.07
N VAL A 34 -1.00 31.90 11.27
CA VAL A 34 0.00 31.03 11.93
C VAL A 34 0.19 29.74 11.13
N ILE A 35 -0.90 29.08 10.74
CA ILE A 35 -0.88 27.82 9.99
C ILE A 35 -0.28 28.01 8.60
N GLU A 36 -0.64 29.08 7.88
CA GLU A 36 -0.12 29.36 6.53
C GLU A 36 1.36 29.74 6.56
N SER A 37 1.83 30.46 7.59
CA SER A 37 3.22 30.91 7.70
C SER A 37 4.21 29.87 8.23
N ASP A 38 3.72 28.72 8.72
CA ASP A 38 4.55 27.68 9.32
C ASP A 38 4.95 26.60 8.31
N ASP A 39 6.00 26.86 7.54
CA ASP A 39 6.55 25.91 6.56
C ASP A 39 6.97 24.56 7.17
N ARG A 40 7.35 24.54 8.45
CA ARG A 40 7.82 23.33 9.12
C ARG A 40 6.67 22.37 9.37
N LEU A 41 5.52 22.92 9.73
CA LEU A 41 4.27 22.20 9.90
C LEU A 41 3.87 21.49 8.59
N TRP A 42 3.78 22.22 7.48
CA TRP A 42 3.44 21.63 6.18
C TRP A 42 4.47 20.63 5.68
N ARG A 43 5.77 20.89 5.92
CA ARG A 43 6.85 19.97 5.53
C ARG A 43 6.73 18.62 6.24
N HIS A 44 6.32 18.60 7.51
CA HIS A 44 6.09 17.37 8.25
C HIS A 44 4.95 16.55 7.63
N HIS A 45 3.81 17.18 7.33
CA HIS A 45 2.66 16.50 6.72
C HIS A 45 2.96 15.98 5.30
N CYS A 46 3.68 16.76 4.47
CA CYS A 46 4.11 16.32 3.14
C CYS A 46 5.03 15.09 3.19
N LEU A 47 5.96 15.06 4.15
CA LEU A 47 6.85 13.90 4.33
C LEU A 47 6.09 12.66 4.81
N SER A 48 5.14 12.84 5.74
CA SER A 48 4.30 11.76 6.26
C SER A 48 3.38 11.18 5.18
N ALA A 49 2.72 12.04 4.38
CA ALA A 49 1.90 11.62 3.26
C ALA A 49 2.70 10.86 2.18
N ARG A 50 3.91 11.32 1.87
CA ARG A 50 4.81 10.63 0.94
C ARG A 50 5.22 9.24 1.46
N ALA A 51 5.56 9.14 2.74
CA ALA A 51 5.89 7.86 3.35
C ALA A 51 4.70 6.88 3.34
N ALA A 52 3.49 7.37 3.62
CA ALA A 52 2.27 6.58 3.55
C ALA A 52 1.99 6.08 2.12
N PHE A 53 2.08 6.96 1.12
CA PHE A 53 1.88 6.58 -0.29
C PHE A 53 2.91 5.54 -0.75
N SER A 54 4.19 5.72 -0.40
CA SER A 54 5.23 4.74 -0.69
C SER A 54 4.94 3.38 -0.03
N CYS A 55 4.53 3.36 1.24
CA CYS A 55 4.19 2.14 1.96
C CYS A 55 3.00 1.40 1.32
N LEU A 56 1.92 2.13 0.98
CA LEU A 56 0.76 1.59 0.29
C LEU A 56 1.14 0.97 -1.07
N PHE A 57 1.98 1.65 -1.84
CA PHE A 57 2.46 1.17 -3.13
C PHE A 57 3.30 -0.11 -3.00
N PHE A 58 4.24 -0.17 -2.05
CA PHE A 58 5.03 -1.38 -1.78
C PHE A 58 4.16 -2.55 -1.32
N HIS A 59 3.16 -2.29 -0.47
CA HIS A 59 2.23 -3.32 -0.02
C HIS A 59 1.38 -3.82 -1.19
N GLN A 60 0.87 -2.93 -2.04
CA GLN A 60 0.12 -3.30 -3.24
C GLN A 60 0.94 -4.19 -4.19
N ILE A 61 2.22 -3.85 -4.43
CA ILE A 61 3.12 -4.68 -5.25
C ILE A 61 3.32 -6.06 -4.63
N THR A 62 3.57 -6.13 -3.33
CA THR A 62 3.77 -7.40 -2.60
C THR A 62 2.52 -8.27 -2.64
N LEU A 63 1.33 -7.67 -2.42
CA LEU A 63 0.05 -8.36 -2.53
C LEU A 63 -0.18 -8.91 -3.93
N LEU A 64 0.07 -8.11 -4.97
CA LEU A 64 -0.09 -8.57 -6.35
C LEU A 64 0.87 -9.74 -6.67
N ARG A 65 2.14 -9.65 -6.25
CA ARG A 65 3.11 -10.75 -6.44
C ARG A 65 2.66 -12.03 -5.76
N ASN A 66 2.25 -11.94 -4.49
CA ASN A 66 1.78 -13.10 -3.73
C ASN A 66 0.47 -13.66 -4.29
N TYR A 67 -0.43 -12.79 -4.74
CA TYR A 67 -1.67 -13.20 -5.40
C TYR A 67 -1.39 -14.02 -6.65
N TRP A 68 -0.46 -13.59 -7.51
CA TRP A 68 -0.09 -14.35 -8.70
C TRP A 68 0.54 -15.70 -8.35
N LYS A 69 1.44 -15.77 -7.36
CA LYS A 69 2.01 -17.03 -6.86
C LYS A 69 0.90 -17.99 -6.42
N SER A 70 0.00 -17.52 -5.55
CA SER A 70 -1.11 -18.33 -5.02
C SER A 70 -2.09 -18.76 -6.11
N LYS A 71 -2.42 -17.87 -7.05
CA LYS A 71 -3.33 -18.18 -8.15
C LYS A 71 -2.77 -19.27 -9.07
N VAL A 72 -1.50 -19.16 -9.48
CA VAL A 72 -0.85 -20.18 -10.32
C VAL A 72 -0.83 -21.52 -9.58
N LYS A 73 -0.47 -21.54 -8.29
CA LYS A 73 -0.51 -22.77 -7.48
C LYS A 73 -1.91 -23.39 -7.46
N GLN A 74 -2.95 -22.59 -7.24
CA GLN A 74 -4.34 -23.07 -7.23
C GLN A 74 -4.79 -23.59 -8.60
N GLU A 75 -4.39 -22.97 -9.70
CA GLU A 75 -4.74 -23.45 -11.03
C GLU A 75 -4.11 -24.82 -11.32
N TRP A 76 -2.85 -25.03 -10.93
CA TRP A 76 -2.21 -26.34 -10.96
C TRP A 76 -2.93 -27.36 -10.08
N LEU A 77 -3.15 -27.04 -8.79
CA LEU A 77 -3.85 -27.92 -7.85
C LEU A 77 -5.33 -28.18 -8.22
N SER A 78 -5.95 -27.34 -9.04
CA SER A 78 -7.30 -27.59 -9.56
C SER A 78 -7.33 -28.64 -10.68
N GLY A 79 -6.16 -28.98 -11.24
CA GLY A 79 -6.03 -29.84 -12.41
C GLY A 79 -6.33 -29.11 -13.74
N LYS A 80 -6.36 -27.77 -13.73
CA LYS A 80 -6.60 -26.94 -14.94
C LYS A 80 -5.60 -27.25 -16.05
N TYR A 81 -4.41 -27.71 -15.68
CA TYR A 81 -3.30 -27.98 -16.59
C TYR A 81 -2.99 -29.48 -16.77
N SER A 82 -3.78 -30.38 -16.19
CA SER A 82 -3.54 -31.83 -16.25
C SER A 82 -3.73 -32.41 -17.66
N ASN A 83 -4.62 -31.83 -18.46
CA ASN A 83 -5.00 -32.38 -19.78
C ASN A 83 -4.90 -31.32 -20.89
N ILE A 84 -3.72 -30.75 -21.07
CA ILE A 84 -3.50 -29.75 -22.11
C ILE A 84 -3.24 -30.46 -23.44
N PRO A 85 -4.09 -30.26 -24.47
CA PRO A 85 -3.98 -30.99 -25.73
C PRO A 85 -2.78 -30.56 -26.58
N SER A 86 -2.24 -29.35 -26.36
CA SER A 86 -1.08 -28.84 -27.10
C SER A 86 -0.34 -27.73 -26.35
N GLN A 87 0.93 -27.49 -26.69
CA GLN A 87 1.70 -26.38 -26.15
C GLN A 87 1.02 -25.01 -26.39
N ASN A 88 0.30 -24.85 -27.50
CA ASN A 88 -0.39 -23.61 -27.85
C ASN A 88 -1.63 -23.33 -26.99
N SER A 89 -2.13 -24.33 -26.26
CA SER A 89 -3.24 -24.17 -25.31
C SER A 89 -2.78 -23.81 -23.89
N LEU A 90 -1.47 -23.74 -23.64
CA LEU A 90 -0.94 -23.20 -22.39
C LEU A 90 -1.07 -21.67 -22.37
N PRO A 91 -1.59 -21.07 -21.29
CA PRO A 91 -1.51 -19.64 -21.11
C PRO A 91 -0.04 -19.20 -20.99
N GLU A 92 0.26 -18.00 -21.50
CA GLU A 92 1.61 -17.42 -21.53
C GLU A 92 2.29 -17.31 -20.15
N LYS A 93 1.49 -17.34 -19.07
CA LYS A 93 1.94 -17.26 -17.68
C LYS A 93 1.43 -18.44 -16.83
N SER A 94 1.61 -19.66 -17.33
CA SER A 94 1.29 -20.91 -16.60
C SER A 94 2.31 -21.28 -15.52
N MET A 95 3.51 -20.67 -15.56
CA MET A 95 4.57 -20.88 -14.59
C MET A 95 4.91 -19.59 -13.84
N TYR A 96 5.21 -19.74 -12.55
CA TYR A 96 5.71 -18.68 -11.69
C TYR A 96 6.91 -19.21 -10.91
N PRO A 97 7.96 -18.40 -10.65
CA PRO A 97 9.08 -18.85 -9.81
C PRO A 97 8.59 -19.12 -8.38
N MET A 98 8.52 -20.40 -8.02
CA MET A 98 8.17 -20.89 -6.68
C MET A 98 9.32 -21.73 -6.15
N ASP A 99 9.36 -21.89 -4.83
CA ASP A 99 10.29 -22.77 -4.13
C ASP A 99 10.04 -24.25 -4.49
N VAL A 100 11.08 -25.06 -4.26
CA VAL A 100 11.09 -26.49 -4.59
C VAL A 100 9.98 -27.23 -3.86
N ASP A 101 9.73 -26.91 -2.59
CA ASP A 101 8.70 -27.54 -1.77
C ASP A 101 7.30 -27.30 -2.37
N THR A 102 7.00 -26.06 -2.76
CA THR A 102 5.72 -25.72 -3.41
C THR A 102 5.51 -26.48 -4.73
N TRP A 103 6.56 -26.64 -5.54
CA TRP A 103 6.47 -27.46 -6.76
C TRP A 103 6.34 -28.96 -6.45
N GLY A 104 6.98 -29.44 -5.38
CA GLY A 104 6.84 -30.81 -4.89
C GLY A 104 5.40 -31.13 -4.51
N GLU A 105 4.72 -30.25 -3.77
CA GLU A 105 3.30 -30.40 -3.42
C GLU A 105 2.39 -30.45 -4.66
N ILE A 106 2.66 -29.61 -5.67
CA ILE A 106 1.89 -29.62 -6.93
C ILE A 106 2.09 -30.93 -7.67
N LEU A 107 3.34 -31.42 -7.75
CA LEU A 107 3.67 -32.66 -8.44
C LEU A 107 3.03 -33.87 -7.76
N GLU A 108 3.08 -33.93 -6.43
CA GLU A 108 2.44 -35.00 -5.65
C GLU A 108 0.93 -35.02 -5.87
N ALA A 109 0.28 -33.86 -5.81
CA ALA A 109 -1.15 -33.74 -6.09
C ALA A 109 -1.55 -34.11 -7.54
N GLU A 110 -0.63 -34.00 -8.49
CA GLU A 110 -0.85 -34.43 -9.88
C GLU A 110 -0.67 -35.94 -10.04
N LEU A 111 0.27 -36.55 -9.30
CA LEU A 111 0.50 -38.01 -9.30
C LEU A 111 -0.61 -38.79 -8.62
N GLU A 112 -1.28 -38.21 -7.62
CA GLU A 112 -2.40 -38.84 -6.89
C GLU A 112 -3.75 -38.77 -7.63
N ARG A 113 -3.82 -38.07 -8.77
CA ARG A 113 -5.06 -37.70 -9.45
C ARG A 113 -5.61 -38.76 -10.40
#